data_AF-A0A2D6E6K8-F1
#
_entry.id   AF-A0A2D6E6K8-F1
#
_cell.length_a   1.000
_cell.length_b   1.000
_cell.length_c   1.000
_cell.angle_alpha   90.00
_cell.angle_beta   90.00
_cell.angle_gamma   90.00
#
_symmetry.space_group_name_H-M   'P 1'
#
loop_
_entity.id
_entity.type
_entity.pdbx_description
1 polymer ?
#
loop_
_entity_poly.entity_id
_entity_poly.type
_entity_poly.pdbx_seq_one_letter_code
_entity_poly.pdbx_strand_id
1 'polypeptide(L)'
;MDIQEDTLAPIIIDLGIAKRGQLDESTLRMFGGWIKLLLRSMFGEDVVPIKVRGTRPEIRTFAGALSGEKNYIQAFQKYGLGDKRTYTNKYKLDRAVEKFEKTTGLKWPFK
;
A
#
# COMPACT_ATOMS: atom_id res chain seq x y z
N MET A 1 -28.78 -27.41 1.41
CA MET A 1 -27.47 -27.09 0.83
C MET A 1 -26.89 -26.02 1.74
N ASP A 2 -26.12 -26.45 2.76
CA ASP A 2 -25.42 -25.53 3.66
C ASP A 2 -24.36 -24.79 2.86
N ILE A 3 -24.65 -23.54 2.52
CA ILE A 3 -23.65 -22.60 2.08
C ILE A 3 -22.84 -22.24 3.31
N GLN A 4 -21.60 -22.74 3.37
CA GLN A 4 -20.63 -22.39 4.40
C GLN A 4 -20.54 -20.87 4.51
N GLU A 5 -21.04 -20.34 5.62
CA GLU A 5 -20.96 -18.93 5.96
C GLU A 5 -19.48 -18.51 6.11
N ASP A 6 -19.11 -17.54 5.27
CA ASP A 6 -18.37 -16.35 5.69
C ASP A 6 -16.90 -16.51 6.09
N THR A 7 -16.11 -17.22 5.27
CA THR A 7 -14.67 -16.95 5.19
C THR A 7 -14.35 -16.23 3.90
N LEU A 8 -14.43 -14.89 3.93
CA LEU A 8 -13.89 -14.06 2.86
C LEU A 8 -12.45 -14.51 2.57
N ALA A 9 -12.22 -15.03 1.35
CA ALA A 9 -10.89 -15.43 0.94
C ALA A 9 -9.95 -14.22 1.07
N PRO A 10 -8.76 -14.38 1.69
CA PRO A 10 -7.89 -13.25 1.93
C PRO A 10 -7.44 -12.65 0.61
N ILE A 11 -7.47 -11.32 0.52
CA ILE A 11 -6.90 -10.61 -0.63
C ILE A 11 -5.39 -10.84 -0.62
N ILE A 12 -4.84 -11.33 -1.73
CA ILE A 12 -3.40 -11.59 -1.88
C ILE A 12 -2.77 -10.48 -2.71
N ILE A 13 -1.93 -9.67 -2.07
CA ILE A 13 -1.09 -8.69 -2.74
C ILE A 13 0.24 -9.35 -3.07
N ASP A 14 0.50 -9.56 -4.36
CA ASP A 14 1.77 -10.12 -4.85
C ASP A 14 2.71 -9.03 -5.35
N LEU A 15 3.77 -8.78 -4.60
CA LEU A 15 4.75 -7.72 -4.88
C LEU A 15 5.73 -8.09 -6.00
N GLY A 16 5.80 -9.36 -6.39
CA GLY A 16 6.67 -9.85 -7.46
C GLY A 16 5.99 -9.89 -8.83
N ILE A 17 4.74 -9.45 -8.94
CA ILE A 17 3.93 -9.60 -10.16
C ILE A 17 4.53 -8.87 -11.38
N ALA A 18 5.17 -7.70 -11.16
CA ALA A 18 5.85 -6.96 -12.21
C ALA A 18 7.03 -7.75 -12.81
N LYS A 19 7.85 -8.34 -11.94
CA LYS A 19 9.03 -9.12 -12.35
C LYS A 19 8.70 -10.38 -13.12
N ARG A 20 7.49 -10.91 -12.94
CA ARG A 20 6.98 -12.07 -13.70
C ARG A 20 6.32 -11.69 -15.02
N GLY A 21 6.29 -10.40 -15.38
CA GLY A 21 5.66 -9.93 -16.62
C GLY A 21 4.12 -10.03 -16.61
N GLN A 22 3.51 -10.14 -15.43
CA GLN A 22 2.07 -10.33 -15.25
C GLN A 22 1.35 -9.02 -14.89
N LEU A 23 1.89 -7.89 -15.34
CA LEU A 23 1.42 -6.57 -14.93
C LEU A 23 0.58 -5.96 -16.04
N ASP A 24 -0.72 -5.85 -15.79
CA ASP A 24 -1.67 -5.15 -16.64
C ASP A 24 -2.35 -3.98 -15.90
N GLU A 25 -3.15 -3.18 -16.61
CA GLU A 25 -3.84 -2.03 -16.03
C GLU A 25 -4.81 -2.44 -14.91
N SER A 26 -5.49 -3.59 -15.09
CA SER A 26 -6.44 -4.10 -14.11
C SER A 26 -5.75 -4.44 -12.79
N THR A 27 -4.55 -5.02 -12.86
CA THR A 27 -3.69 -5.38 -11.74
C THR A 27 -3.24 -4.13 -10.99
N LEU A 28 -2.82 -3.08 -11.71
CA LEU A 28 -2.46 -1.80 -11.09
C LEU A 28 -3.64 -1.13 -10.40
N ARG A 29 -4.82 -1.18 -11.03
CA ARG A 29 -6.05 -0.61 -10.45
C ARG A 29 -6.47 -1.35 -9.18
N MET A 30 -6.44 -2.69 -9.21
CA MET A 30 -6.69 -3.53 -8.04
C MET A 30 -5.68 -3.26 -6.93
N PHE A 31 -4.39 -3.18 -7.27
CA PHE A 31 -3.33 -2.84 -6.33
C PHE A 31 -3.63 -1.53 -5.60
N GLY A 32 -3.98 -0.46 -6.33
CA GLY A 32 -4.38 0.81 -5.74
C GLY A 32 -5.58 0.70 -4.79
N GLY A 33 -6.61 -0.05 -5.17
CA GLY A 33 -7.76 -0.34 -4.32
C GLY A 33 -7.36 -1.04 -3.02
N TRP A 34 -6.47 -2.03 -3.08
CA TRP A 34 -5.99 -2.74 -1.90
C TRP A 34 -5.15 -1.86 -0.96
N ILE A 35 -4.29 -0.98 -1.50
CA ILE A 35 -3.55 -0.03 -0.65
C ILE A 35 -4.52 0.93 0.05
N LYS A 36 -5.55 1.41 -0.65
CA LYS A 36 -6.60 2.24 -0.05
C LYS A 36 -7.30 1.52 1.12
N LEU A 37 -7.67 0.26 0.94
CA LEU A 37 -8.28 -0.55 2.00
C LEU A 37 -7.33 -0.74 3.20
N LEU A 38 -6.06 -1.05 2.95
CA LEU A 38 -5.05 -1.17 4.01
C LEU A 38 -4.94 0.14 4.81
N LEU A 39 -4.86 1.28 4.14
CA LEU A 39 -4.76 2.57 4.81
C LEU A 39 -6.00 2.86 5.66
N ARG A 40 -7.21 2.68 5.11
CA ARG A 40 -8.46 2.84 5.88
C ARG A 40 -8.46 1.99 7.14
N SER A 41 -8.07 0.72 7.02
CA SER A 41 -7.92 -0.17 8.18
C SER A 41 -6.93 0.36 9.21
N MET A 42 -5.79 0.91 8.78
CA MET A 42 -4.80 1.51 9.69
C MET A 42 -5.27 2.80 10.37
N PHE A 43 -6.36 3.41 9.90
CA PHE A 43 -7.04 4.57 10.51
C PHE A 43 -8.26 4.18 11.36
N GLY A 44 -8.50 2.88 11.57
CA GLY A 44 -9.55 2.38 12.46
C GLY A 44 -10.91 2.19 11.79
N GLU A 45 -10.96 2.18 10.46
CA GLU A 45 -12.16 1.78 9.71
C GLU A 45 -12.21 0.24 9.61
N ASP A 46 -12.58 -0.31 8.44
CA ASP A 46 -12.81 -1.73 8.23
C ASP A 46 -11.52 -2.57 8.35
N VAL A 47 -11.59 -3.72 9.04
CA VAL A 47 -10.51 -4.71 9.08
C VAL A 47 -10.68 -5.68 7.92
N VAL A 48 -9.78 -5.60 6.93
CA VAL A 48 -9.81 -6.46 5.75
C VAL A 48 -8.70 -7.52 5.87
N PRO A 49 -9.01 -8.82 5.70
CA PRO A 49 -7.99 -9.87 5.73
C PRO A 49 -7.11 -9.79 4.47
N ILE A 50 -5.96 -9.14 4.58
CA ILE A 50 -5.00 -8.96 3.49
C ILE A 50 -3.72 -9.72 3.79
N LYS A 51 -3.28 -10.53 2.82
CA LYS A 51 -1.98 -11.23 2.84
C LYS A 51 -1.07 -10.62 1.79
N VAL A 52 0.18 -10.36 2.18
CA VAL A 52 1.21 -9.82 1.28
C VAL A 52 2.22 -10.91 1.00
N ARG A 53 2.49 -11.17 -0.29
CA ARG A 53 3.50 -12.13 -0.75
C ARG A 53 4.59 -11.41 -1.53
N GLY A 54 5.84 -11.79 -1.26
CA GLY A 54 7.02 -11.30 -1.98
C GLY A 54 8.29 -11.77 -1.29
N THR A 55 9.42 -11.38 -1.85
CA THR A 55 10.73 -11.54 -1.20
C THR A 55 10.84 -10.61 0.01
N ARG A 56 11.76 -10.90 0.93
CA ARG A 56 12.00 -10.05 2.12
C ARG A 56 12.26 -8.57 1.77
N PRO A 57 13.07 -8.22 0.75
CA PRO A 57 13.26 -6.83 0.34
C PRO A 57 11.97 -6.16 -0.19
N GLU A 58 11.16 -6.87 -0.96
CA GLU A 58 9.90 -6.35 -1.51
C GLU A 58 8.91 -6.06 -0.39
N ILE A 59 8.71 -7.01 0.55
CA ILE A 59 7.82 -6.83 1.70
C ILE A 59 8.30 -5.67 2.58
N ARG A 60 9.61 -5.56 2.83
CA ARG A 60 10.17 -4.47 3.65
C ARG A 60 9.94 -3.09 3.01
N THR A 61 10.18 -2.97 1.71
CA THR A 61 10.01 -1.69 1.00
C THR A 61 8.54 -1.33 0.85
N PHE A 62 7.67 -2.31 0.65
CA PHE A 62 6.21 -2.14 0.68
C PHE A 62 5.72 -1.60 2.02
N ALA A 63 6.10 -2.23 3.14
CA ALA A 63 5.75 -1.76 4.47
C ALA A 63 6.28 -0.34 4.74
N GLY A 64 7.47 0.00 4.21
CA GLY A 64 8.04 1.34 4.27
C GLY A 64 7.19 2.38 3.53
N ALA A 65 6.76 2.09 2.30
CA ALA A 65 5.89 2.97 1.54
C ALA A 65 4.51 3.13 2.20
N LEU A 66 3.90 2.03 2.66
CA LEU A 66 2.60 2.04 3.32
C LEU A 66 2.61 2.86 4.63
N SER A 67 3.64 2.68 5.47
CA SER A 67 3.80 3.47 6.69
C SER A 67 4.11 4.93 6.41
N GLY A 68 4.89 5.22 5.36
CA GLY A 68 5.12 6.57 4.87
C GLY A 68 3.83 7.28 4.48
N GLU A 69 2.94 6.57 3.79
CA GLU A 69 1.66 7.10 3.30
C GLU A 69 0.75 7.43 4.48
N LYS A 70 0.64 6.50 5.44
CA LYS A 70 -0.08 6.74 6.70
C LYS A 70 0.47 7.98 7.43
N ASN A 71 1.78 8.07 7.60
CA ASN A 71 2.41 9.18 8.33
C ASN A 71 2.19 10.53 7.63
N TYR A 72 2.24 10.54 6.29
CA TYR A 72 1.94 11.74 5.50
C TYR A 72 0.48 12.17 5.68
N ILE A 73 -0.47 11.24 5.54
CA ILE A 73 -1.90 11.53 5.75
C ILE A 73 -2.14 12.04 7.17
N GLN A 74 -1.54 11.42 8.19
CA GLN A 74 -1.66 11.87 9.58
C GLN A 74 -1.08 13.28 9.79
N ALA A 75 0.09 13.57 9.22
CA ALA A 75 0.69 14.90 9.31
C ALA A 75 -0.17 15.95 8.60
N PHE A 76 -0.69 15.61 7.42
CA PHE A 76 -1.60 16.47 6.67
C PHE A 76 -2.89 16.75 7.45
N GLN A 77 -3.54 15.73 8.02
CA GLN A 77 -4.74 15.89 8.85
C GLN A 77 -4.49 16.78 10.08
N LYS A 78 -3.31 16.66 10.70
CA LYS A 78 -2.98 17.35 11.95
C LYS A 78 -2.47 18.79 11.73
N TYR A 79 -1.73 19.03 10.67
CA TYR A 79 -0.97 20.28 10.48
C TYR A 79 -1.29 21.01 9.17
N GLY A 80 -2.00 20.38 8.23
CA GLY A 80 -2.28 20.92 6.90
C GLY A 80 -1.09 20.86 5.93
N LEU A 81 -1.31 21.23 4.67
CA LEU A 81 -0.28 21.15 3.61
C LEU A 81 0.84 22.18 3.78
N GLY A 82 0.57 23.31 4.42
CA GLY A 82 1.54 24.40 4.57
C GLY A 82 2.62 24.18 5.63
N ASP A 83 2.50 23.13 6.46
CA ASP A 83 3.40 22.92 7.60
C ASP A 83 4.66 22.12 7.20
N LYS A 84 5.83 22.57 7.69
CA LYS A 84 7.13 21.92 7.46
C LYS A 84 7.12 20.41 7.81
N ARG A 85 6.34 20.01 8.81
CA ARG A 85 6.22 18.60 9.24
C ARG A 85 5.49 17.77 8.20
N THR A 86 4.47 18.31 7.55
CA THR A 86 3.77 17.65 6.43
C THR A 86 4.70 17.45 5.25
N TYR A 87 5.44 18.49 4.86
CA TYR A 87 6.47 18.39 3.81
C TYR A 87 7.55 17.37 4.16
N THR A 88 8.03 17.36 5.40
CA THR A 88 9.04 16.39 5.85
C THR A 88 8.55 14.95 5.72
N ASN A 89 7.27 14.70 6.05
CA ASN A 89 6.67 13.38 5.85
C ASN A 89 6.50 13.05 4.37
N LYS A 90 6.10 14.01 3.54
CA LYS A 90 6.02 13.83 2.07
C LYS A 90 7.37 13.42 1.48
N TYR A 91 8.46 14.12 1.81
CA TYR A 91 9.80 13.76 1.34
C TYR A 91 10.24 12.35 1.78
N LYS A 92 9.88 11.93 3.00
CA LYS A 92 10.16 10.56 3.46
C LYS A 92 9.33 9.52 2.72
N LEU A 93 8.05 9.82 2.49
CA LEU A 93 7.15 9.00 1.68
C LEU A 93 7.69 8.83 0.26
N ASP A 94 8.06 9.92 -0.41
CA ASP A 94 8.54 9.88 -1.80
C ASP A 94 9.80 9.01 -1.94
N ARG A 95 10.73 9.08 -0.99
CA ARG A 95 11.90 8.19 -0.95
C ARG A 95 11.53 6.72 -0.72
N ALA A 96 10.54 6.46 0.15
CA ALA A 96 10.07 5.12 0.42
C ALA A 96 9.36 4.51 -0.81
N VAL A 97 8.55 5.32 -1.50
CA VAL A 97 7.90 4.98 -2.76
C VAL A 97 8.94 4.68 -3.83
N GLU A 98 9.91 5.57 -4.06
CA GLU A 98 10.96 5.35 -5.05
C GLU A 98 11.72 4.04 -4.81
N LYS A 99 12.06 3.76 -3.55
CA LYS A 99 12.71 2.50 -3.17
C LYS A 99 11.83 1.29 -3.44
N PHE A 100 10.54 1.37 -3.10
CA PHE A 100 9.56 0.33 -3.40
C PHE A 100 9.46 0.07 -4.90
N GLU A 101 9.22 1.12 -5.70
CA GLU A 101 9.05 0.98 -7.15
C GLU A 101 10.30 0.38 -7.82
N LYS A 102 11.50 0.81 -7.40
CA LYS A 102 12.77 0.23 -7.87
C LYS A 102 12.92 -1.25 -7.47
N THR A 103 12.43 -1.63 -6.29
CA THR A 103 12.60 -2.99 -5.76
C THR A 103 11.61 -3.96 -6.40
N THR A 104 10.37 -3.54 -6.59
CA THR A 104 9.26 -4.41 -7.03
C THR A 104 8.96 -4.30 -8.52
N GLY A 105 9.25 -3.15 -9.14
CA GLY A 105 8.76 -2.78 -10.47
C GLY A 105 7.29 -2.31 -10.48
N LEU A 106 6.61 -2.32 -9.32
CA LEU A 106 5.23 -1.85 -9.19
C LEU A 106 5.18 -0.35 -8.98
N LYS A 107 4.20 0.30 -9.61
CA LYS A 107 3.94 1.72 -9.41
C LYS A 107 3.09 1.95 -8.16
N TRP A 108 3.51 2.90 -7.33
CA TRP A 108 2.73 3.30 -6.17
C TRP A 108 1.47 4.05 -6.64
N PRO A 109 0.29 3.76 -6.06
CA PRO A 109 -0.99 4.21 -6.63
C PRO A 109 -1.33 5.67 -6.30
N PHE A 110 -0.65 6.29 -5.35
CA PHE A 110 -0.89 7.68 -4.95
C PHE A 110 0.28 8.55 -5.41
N LYS A 111 -0.01 9.63 -6.13
CA LYS A 111 0.95 10.63 -6.57
C LYS A 111 0.53 11.99 -6.06
#